data_AF-J9FY34-F1
#
_entry.id   AF-J9FY34-F1
#
_cell.length_a   1.000
_cell.length_b   1.000
_cell.length_c   1.000
_cell.angle_alpha   90.00
_cell.angle_beta   90.00
_cell.angle_gamma   90.00
#
_symmetry.space_group_name_H-M   'P 1'
#
loop_
_entity.id
_entity.type
_entity.pdbx_description
1 polymer ?
#
loop_
_entity_poly.entity_id
_entity_poly.type
_entity_poly.pdbx_seq_one_letter_code
_entity_poly.pdbx_strand_id
1 'polypeptide(L)'
;MANLQDYLNSDYIRNLRPFSTDRTRMEVLVYVEGDDDVEFWEYALNQYGDSTKYKFSVKTNKGASVGGIAANGKEQLMRIANLGPHKIVCADADFDLLIDAYSNYSERIRRDRYVVHTTCYAVENILADVPFYPSFFQSLGISAQTTEYEEQLKWISLTCLDLFLLLLSFANDDSHHRYFWLKDFAACLNTISCHTL
;
A
#
# COMPACT_ATOMS: atom_id res chain seq x y z
N MET A 1 -4.78 32.69 5.27
CA MET A 1 -3.30 32.69 5.42
C MET A 1 -2.82 31.33 4.96
N ALA A 2 -1.82 31.25 4.07
CA ALA A 2 -1.29 29.97 3.59
C ALA A 2 -0.51 29.26 4.70
N ASN A 3 -0.68 27.95 4.85
CA ASN A 3 0.03 27.14 5.83
C ASN A 3 1.38 26.70 5.24
N LEU A 4 2.40 26.47 6.07
CA LEU A 4 3.73 26.04 5.62
C LEU A 4 3.66 24.74 4.80
N GLN A 5 2.73 23.86 5.13
CA GLN A 5 2.49 22.60 4.41
C GLN A 5 2.04 22.81 2.96
N ASP A 6 1.39 23.93 2.63
CA ASP A 6 0.94 24.24 1.26
C ASP A 6 2.12 24.48 0.32
N TYR A 7 3.25 24.93 0.85
CA TYR A 7 4.48 25.19 0.11
C TYR A 7 5.36 23.94 -0.05
N LEU A 8 5.12 22.86 0.70
CA LEU A 8 5.80 21.58 0.54
C LEU A 8 5.22 20.78 -0.62
N ASN A 9 5.31 21.33 -1.84
CA ASN A 9 4.74 20.76 -3.06
C ASN A 9 5.82 20.20 -4.01
N SER A 10 5.38 19.63 -5.13
CA SER A 10 6.29 19.09 -6.15
C SER A 10 7.30 20.11 -6.70
N ASP A 11 6.92 21.39 -6.86
CA ASP A 11 7.84 22.42 -7.36
C ASP A 11 8.90 22.78 -6.33
N TYR A 12 8.52 22.83 -5.05
CA TYR A 12 9.46 23.03 -3.95
C TYR A 12 10.54 21.95 -3.96
N ILE A 13 10.16 20.67 -4.04
CA ILE A 13 11.11 19.55 -4.10
C ILE A 13 12.00 19.65 -5.33
N ARG A 14 11.44 19.97 -6.51
CA ARG A 14 12.23 20.21 -7.73
C ARG A 14 13.29 21.30 -7.52
N ASN A 15 12.92 22.40 -6.86
CA ASN A 15 13.78 23.55 -6.64
C ASN A 15 14.87 23.31 -5.58
N LEU A 16 14.78 22.22 -4.79
CA LEU A 16 15.85 21.79 -3.89
C LEU A 16 17.01 21.11 -4.61
N ARG A 17 16.85 20.71 -5.88
CA ARG A 17 17.87 20.00 -6.67
C ARG A 17 19.29 20.60 -6.60
N PRO A 18 19.50 21.93 -6.68
CA PRO A 18 20.85 22.51 -6.57
C PRO A 18 21.55 22.19 -5.24
N PHE A 19 20.79 21.91 -4.18
CA PHE A 19 21.28 21.59 -2.84
C PHE A 19 21.40 20.08 -2.58
N SER A 20 20.95 19.22 -3.51
CA SER A 20 21.03 17.77 -3.35
C SER A 20 22.47 17.27 -3.54
N THR A 21 22.83 16.22 -2.82
CA THR A 21 24.11 15.51 -2.94
C THR A 21 24.29 14.89 -4.32
N ASP A 22 23.19 14.51 -4.96
CA ASP A 22 23.16 13.98 -6.33
C ASP A 22 22.36 14.92 -7.23
N ARG A 23 23.08 15.73 -8.00
CA ARG A 23 22.49 16.69 -8.95
C ARG A 23 22.18 16.07 -10.31
N THR A 24 22.64 14.84 -10.57
CA THR A 24 22.46 14.18 -11.87
C THR A 24 21.06 13.61 -12.03
N ARG A 25 20.45 13.21 -10.90
CA ARG A 25 19.08 12.69 -10.85
C ARG A 25 18.09 13.73 -10.33
N MET A 26 16.82 13.50 -10.67
CA MET A 26 15.66 14.25 -10.21
C MET A 26 15.09 13.56 -8.98
N GLU A 27 15.09 14.25 -7.85
CA GLU A 27 14.52 13.72 -6.60
C GLU A 27 13.00 13.63 -6.69
N VAL A 28 12.45 12.51 -6.24
CA VAL A 28 11.02 12.26 -6.12
C VAL A 28 10.75 11.82 -4.70
N LEU A 29 9.98 12.64 -3.98
CA LEU A 29 9.57 12.34 -2.63
C LEU A 29 8.32 11.48 -2.64
N VAL A 30 8.40 10.33 -1.99
CA VAL A 30 7.35 9.31 -1.98
C VAL A 30 6.83 9.18 -0.56
N TYR A 31 5.52 9.31 -0.40
CA TYR A 31 4.85 9.05 0.88
C TYR A 31 4.15 7.70 0.86
N VAL A 32 4.33 6.92 1.92
CA VAL A 32 3.69 5.60 2.13
C VAL A 32 2.88 5.58 3.43
N GLU A 33 2.03 4.57 3.58
CA GLU A 33 1.04 4.46 4.66
C GLU A 33 1.69 4.16 6.01
N GLY A 34 2.53 3.13 6.06
CA GLY A 34 3.20 2.63 7.26
C GLY A 34 4.70 2.49 7.08
N ASP A 35 5.41 2.35 8.21
CA ASP A 35 6.86 2.12 8.18
C ASP A 35 7.16 0.73 7.56
N ASP A 36 6.23 -0.22 7.68
CA ASP A 36 6.32 -1.57 7.10
C ASP A 36 6.26 -1.57 5.55
N ASP A 37 5.71 -0.51 4.94
CA ASP A 37 5.61 -0.40 3.47
C ASP A 37 6.88 0.17 2.82
N VAL A 38 7.76 0.80 3.63
CA VAL A 38 8.88 1.59 3.13
C VAL A 38 9.82 0.73 2.28
N GLU A 39 10.22 -0.43 2.79
CA GLU A 39 11.20 -1.30 2.13
C GLU A 39 10.68 -1.80 0.77
N PHE A 40 9.40 -2.19 0.71
CA PHE A 40 8.79 -2.63 -0.53
C PHE A 40 8.78 -1.52 -1.59
N TRP A 41 8.27 -0.33 -1.24
CA TRP A 41 8.17 0.77 -2.20
C TRP A 41 9.53 1.33 -2.60
N GLU A 42 10.52 1.34 -1.69
CA GLU A 42 11.91 1.67 -2.05
C GLU A 42 12.44 0.69 -3.09
N TYR A 43 12.32 -0.61 -2.82
CA TYR A 43 12.78 -1.64 -3.76
C TYR A 43 12.08 -1.52 -5.12
N ALA A 44 10.74 -1.49 -5.12
CA ALA A 44 9.93 -1.47 -6.32
C ALA A 44 10.21 -0.25 -7.20
N LEU A 45 10.33 0.94 -6.61
CA LEU A 45 10.61 2.17 -7.34
C LEU A 45 12.07 2.26 -7.79
N ASN A 46 13.02 1.76 -6.99
CA ASN A 46 14.45 1.81 -7.35
C ASN A 46 14.81 0.85 -8.49
N GLN A 47 14.04 -0.22 -8.73
CA GLN A 47 14.17 -1.02 -9.97
C GLN A 47 14.04 -0.14 -11.23
N TYR A 48 13.21 0.91 -11.16
CA TYR A 48 13.13 1.94 -12.20
C TYR A 48 14.15 3.07 -11.96
N GLY A 49 14.44 3.43 -10.71
CA GLY A 49 15.38 4.49 -10.34
C GLY A 49 16.80 4.30 -10.85
N ASP A 50 17.32 3.06 -10.88
CA ASP A 50 18.70 2.78 -11.32
C ASP A 50 18.85 2.82 -12.85
N SER A 51 17.75 2.68 -13.59
CA SER A 51 17.68 2.79 -15.05
C SER A 51 17.12 4.14 -15.53
N THR A 52 16.68 5.01 -14.62
CA THR A 52 16.03 6.29 -14.96
C THR A 52 16.76 7.50 -14.36
N LYS A 53 16.38 8.68 -14.82
CA LYS A 53 16.88 9.97 -14.29
C LYS A 53 16.31 10.32 -12.91
N TYR A 54 15.58 9.43 -12.25
CA TYR A 54 14.86 9.72 -11.00
C TYR A 54 15.52 9.05 -9.81
N LYS A 55 15.49 9.72 -8.66
CA LYS A 55 15.91 9.19 -7.37
C LYS A 55 14.72 9.26 -6.44
N PHE A 56 14.20 8.10 -6.05
CA PHE A 56 13.06 8.02 -5.13
C PHE A 56 13.54 8.09 -3.68
N SER A 57 12.80 8.79 -2.83
CA SER A 57 13.05 8.86 -1.40
C SER A 57 11.73 8.62 -0.68
N VAL A 58 11.60 7.40 -0.17
CA VAL A 58 10.36 6.90 0.45
C VAL A 58 10.37 7.22 1.93
N LYS A 59 9.22 7.69 2.42
CA LYS A 59 9.03 7.95 3.85
C LYS A 59 7.57 7.88 4.22
N THR A 60 7.31 7.62 5.48
CA THR A 60 5.98 7.74 6.06
C THR A 60 5.60 9.20 6.31
N ASN A 61 4.30 9.47 6.28
CA ASN A 61 3.76 10.79 6.63
C ASN A 61 3.73 11.01 8.15
N LYS A 62 4.89 11.06 8.81
CA LYS A 62 4.99 11.28 10.28
C LYS A 62 4.59 12.70 10.73
N GLY A 63 4.17 13.58 9.81
CA GLY A 63 4.13 15.04 9.98
C GLY A 63 2.77 15.69 10.25
N ALA A 64 1.69 14.93 10.46
CA ALA A 64 0.35 15.50 10.67
C ALA A 64 -0.30 15.06 11.99
N SER A 65 0.44 15.09 13.10
CA SER A 65 -0.14 15.00 14.44
C SER A 65 -0.78 16.34 14.84
N VAL A 66 -1.99 16.61 14.33
CA VAL A 66 -2.85 17.67 14.88
C VAL A 66 -3.58 17.09 16.10
N GLY A 67 -3.21 17.55 17.30
CA GLY A 67 -3.97 17.25 18.53
C GLY A 67 -3.58 15.99 19.29
N GLY A 68 -2.36 15.45 19.11
CA GLY A 68 -1.85 14.34 19.95
C GLY A 68 -2.39 12.95 19.62
N ILE A 69 -3.25 12.83 18.60
CA ILE A 69 -3.61 11.56 18.00
C ILE A 69 -2.65 11.34 16.83
N ALA A 70 -1.87 10.25 16.89
CA ALA A 70 -1.05 9.80 15.77
C ALA A 70 -1.99 9.45 14.62
N ALA A 71 -2.21 10.43 13.73
CA ALA A 71 -3.03 10.25 12.55
C ALA A 71 -2.17 9.47 11.55
N ASN A 72 -2.18 8.16 11.71
CA ASN A 72 -1.46 7.20 10.88
C ASN A 72 -2.47 6.54 9.93
N GLY A 73 -1.98 5.94 8.84
CA GLY A 73 -2.83 5.17 7.93
C GLY A 73 -3.25 5.91 6.65
N LYS A 74 -3.95 5.17 5.79
CA LYS A 74 -4.36 5.55 4.44
C LYS A 74 -5.09 6.88 4.35
N GLU A 75 -5.97 7.18 5.31
CA GLU A 75 -6.75 8.43 5.29
C GLU A 75 -5.84 9.68 5.34
N GLN A 76 -4.79 9.68 6.16
CA GLN A 76 -3.88 10.83 6.26
C GLN A 76 -2.94 10.90 5.08
N LEU A 77 -2.51 9.75 4.57
CA LEU A 77 -1.75 9.67 3.33
C LEU A 77 -2.54 10.30 2.17
N MET A 78 -3.83 9.98 2.07
CA MET A 78 -4.75 10.52 1.06
C MET A 78 -5.18 11.97 1.31
N ARG A 79 -4.75 12.61 2.40
CA ARG A 79 -4.88 14.06 2.61
C ARG A 79 -3.68 14.85 2.09
N ILE A 80 -2.57 14.20 1.73
CA ILE A 80 -1.41 14.89 1.18
C ILE A 80 -1.79 15.55 -0.14
N ALA A 81 -1.79 16.88 -0.16
CA ALA A 81 -2.12 17.66 -1.35
C ALA A 81 -0.86 18.06 -2.14
N ASN A 82 -1.08 18.72 -3.28
CA ASN A 82 -0.05 19.30 -4.14
C ASN A 82 0.98 18.27 -4.63
N LEU A 83 0.48 17.09 -5.01
CA LEU A 83 1.27 16.05 -5.66
C LEU A 83 1.73 16.50 -7.04
N GLY A 84 2.75 15.83 -7.56
CA GLY A 84 3.33 16.11 -8.86
C GLY A 84 4.53 15.22 -9.16
N PRO A 85 5.27 15.48 -10.25
CA PRO A 85 6.37 14.62 -10.70
C PRO A 85 7.49 14.39 -9.67
N HIS A 86 7.61 15.27 -8.67
CA HIS A 86 8.61 15.19 -7.60
C HIS A 86 8.00 14.90 -6.22
N LYS A 87 6.68 14.72 -6.13
CA LYS A 87 5.95 14.44 -4.89
C LYS A 87 4.79 13.50 -5.18
N ILE A 88 4.93 12.23 -4.81
CA ILE A 88 3.92 11.21 -5.05
C ILE A 88 3.51 10.51 -3.76
N VAL A 89 2.43 9.76 -3.83
CA VAL A 89 1.94 8.87 -2.78
C VAL A 89 1.92 7.45 -3.34
N CYS A 90 2.31 6.48 -2.52
CA CYS A 90 2.14 5.06 -2.79
C CYS A 90 1.28 4.43 -1.68
N ALA A 91 0.25 3.65 -2.04
CA ALA A 91 -0.65 3.04 -1.07
C ALA A 91 -1.17 1.68 -1.54
N ASP A 92 -1.68 0.88 -0.62
CA ASP A 92 -2.47 -0.30 -0.98
C ASP A 92 -3.77 0.10 -1.67
N ALA A 93 -4.23 -0.72 -2.61
CA ALA A 93 -5.49 -0.50 -3.28
C ALA A 93 -6.70 -0.87 -2.40
N ASP A 94 -6.56 -1.73 -1.40
CA ASP A 94 -7.66 -2.37 -0.69
C ASP A 94 -8.75 -2.85 -1.68
N PHE A 95 -10.01 -2.49 -1.40
CA PHE A 95 -11.14 -2.68 -2.32
C PHE A 95 -11.42 -1.44 -3.18
N ASP A 96 -10.60 -0.38 -3.11
CA ASP A 96 -10.86 0.86 -3.85
C ASP A 96 -10.86 0.65 -5.35
N LEU A 97 -10.19 -0.37 -5.91
CA LEU A 97 -10.24 -0.69 -7.35
C LEU A 97 -11.43 -1.57 -7.76
N LEU A 98 -12.07 -2.26 -6.80
CA LEU A 98 -13.13 -3.23 -7.07
C LEU A 98 -14.53 -2.68 -6.76
N ILE A 99 -14.65 -1.90 -5.68
CA ILE A 99 -15.92 -1.39 -5.17
C ILE A 99 -15.97 0.12 -5.39
N ASP A 100 -17.01 0.58 -6.09
CA ASP A 100 -17.23 2.00 -6.32
C ASP A 100 -17.52 2.72 -4.99
N ALA A 101 -16.89 3.88 -4.79
CA ALA A 101 -17.01 4.67 -3.55
C ALA A 101 -16.75 3.87 -2.25
N TYR A 102 -15.92 2.83 -2.29
CA TYR A 102 -15.52 2.04 -1.12
C TYR A 102 -15.01 2.90 0.04
N SER A 103 -14.25 3.94 -0.29
CA SER A 103 -13.74 4.96 0.63
C SER A 103 -14.03 6.36 0.09
N ASN A 104 -13.89 7.37 0.95
CA ASN A 104 -13.96 8.77 0.53
C ASN A 104 -12.82 9.19 -0.41
N TYR A 105 -11.80 8.35 -0.61
CA TYR A 105 -10.66 8.59 -1.49
C TYR A 105 -10.55 7.59 -2.65
N SER A 106 -11.56 6.74 -2.91
CA SER A 106 -11.52 5.77 -4.02
C SER A 106 -11.27 6.42 -5.37
N GLU A 107 -11.96 7.54 -5.65
CA GLU A 107 -11.78 8.32 -6.88
C GLU A 107 -10.35 8.86 -7.01
N ARG A 108 -9.74 9.25 -5.90
CA ARG A 108 -8.37 9.74 -5.87
C ARG A 108 -7.39 8.62 -6.22
N ILE A 109 -7.53 7.45 -5.58
CA ILE A 109 -6.71 6.27 -5.88
C ILE A 109 -6.81 5.89 -7.36
N ARG A 110 -8.02 5.90 -7.93
CA ARG A 110 -8.25 5.48 -9.32
C ARG A 110 -7.78 6.48 -10.38
N ARG A 111 -7.77 7.79 -10.08
CA ARG A 111 -7.64 8.84 -11.11
C ARG A 111 -6.47 9.79 -10.92
N ASP A 112 -5.94 9.94 -9.71
CA ASP A 112 -4.80 10.82 -9.46
C ASP A 112 -3.51 10.16 -9.99
N ARG A 113 -2.94 10.74 -11.06
CA ARG A 113 -1.73 10.22 -11.72
C ARG A 113 -0.49 10.20 -10.82
N TYR A 114 -0.54 10.86 -9.67
CA TYR A 114 0.55 10.89 -8.69
C TYR A 114 0.26 10.08 -7.43
N VAL A 115 -0.85 9.33 -7.43
CA VAL A 115 -1.12 8.26 -6.48
C VAL A 115 -0.81 6.95 -7.20
N VAL A 116 0.29 6.33 -6.80
CA VAL A 116 0.64 4.97 -7.21
C VAL A 116 -0.02 4.02 -6.21
N HIS A 117 -0.53 2.91 -6.67
CA HIS A 117 -1.15 1.92 -5.80
C HIS A 117 -0.80 0.51 -6.25
N THR A 118 -0.97 -0.46 -5.36
CA THR A 118 -0.88 -1.88 -5.71
C THR A 118 -1.97 -2.24 -6.74
N THR A 119 -1.71 -3.23 -7.60
CA THR A 119 -2.72 -3.72 -8.57
C THR A 119 -3.69 -4.73 -7.96
N CYS A 120 -3.37 -5.23 -6.77
CA CYS A 120 -4.15 -6.14 -5.95
C CYS A 120 -4.39 -5.51 -4.57
N TYR A 121 -5.09 -6.21 -3.68
CA TYR A 121 -5.57 -5.68 -2.40
C TYR A 121 -4.46 -4.97 -1.59
N ALA A 122 -3.31 -5.60 -1.36
CA ALA A 122 -2.21 -5.02 -0.60
C ALA A 122 -0.82 -5.47 -1.09
N VAL A 123 0.25 -4.89 -0.54
CA VAL A 123 1.63 -5.30 -0.79
C VAL A 123 1.86 -6.78 -0.50
N GLU A 124 1.26 -7.33 0.56
CA GLU A 124 1.41 -8.74 0.92
C GLU A 124 0.90 -9.67 -0.18
N ASN A 125 -0.13 -9.27 -0.94
CA ASN A 125 -0.59 -10.04 -2.08
C ASN A 125 0.45 -10.10 -3.20
N ILE A 126 1.26 -9.05 -3.37
CA ILE A 126 2.37 -9.02 -4.33
C ILE A 126 3.50 -9.93 -3.83
N LEU A 127 3.85 -9.81 -2.55
CA LEU A 127 4.91 -10.62 -1.94
C LEU A 127 4.57 -12.11 -1.84
N ALA A 128 3.28 -12.45 -1.84
CA ALA A 128 2.79 -13.81 -1.92
C ALA A 128 2.73 -14.37 -3.36
N ASP A 129 3.26 -13.65 -4.37
CA ASP A 129 3.36 -14.15 -5.74
C ASP A 129 4.64 -14.98 -5.96
N VAL A 130 4.58 -15.90 -6.92
CA VAL A 130 5.64 -16.89 -7.24
C VAL A 130 7.04 -16.27 -7.40
N PRO A 131 7.22 -15.10 -8.06
CA PRO A 131 8.53 -14.50 -8.21
C PRO A 131 9.24 -14.14 -6.90
N PHE A 132 8.48 -13.90 -5.81
CA PHE A 132 9.03 -13.49 -4.51
C PHE A 132 9.31 -14.66 -3.56
N TYR A 133 8.84 -15.87 -3.90
CA TYR A 133 9.02 -17.07 -3.08
C TYR A 133 10.48 -17.34 -2.69
N PRO A 134 11.49 -17.27 -3.59
CA PRO A 134 12.87 -17.57 -3.19
C PRO A 134 13.37 -16.67 -2.07
N SER A 135 13.12 -15.37 -2.17
CA SER A 135 13.52 -14.38 -1.15
C SER A 135 12.74 -14.57 0.16
N PHE A 136 11.44 -14.85 0.07
CA PHE A 136 10.60 -15.13 1.22
C PHE A 136 11.06 -16.39 1.98
N PHE A 137 11.25 -17.52 1.29
CA PHE A 137 11.74 -18.75 1.92
C PHE A 137 13.14 -18.60 2.49
N GLN A 138 14.02 -17.84 1.82
CA GLN A 138 15.34 -17.51 2.34
C GLN A 138 15.25 -16.74 3.66
N SER A 139 14.37 -15.73 3.76
CA SER A 139 14.17 -14.98 5.01
C SER A 139 13.64 -15.85 6.16
N LEU A 140 12.87 -16.90 5.85
CA LEU A 140 12.34 -17.85 6.82
C LEU A 140 13.30 -19.01 7.14
N GLY A 141 14.46 -19.09 6.46
CA GLY A 141 15.41 -20.19 6.61
C GLY A 141 14.88 -21.54 6.09
N ILE A 142 13.90 -21.52 5.20
CA ILE A 142 13.29 -22.71 4.61
C ILE A 142 14.05 -23.09 3.34
N SER A 143 14.56 -24.31 3.27
CA SER A 143 15.37 -24.83 2.16
C SER A 143 14.60 -25.72 1.17
N ALA A 144 13.31 -25.98 1.43
CA ALA A 144 12.48 -26.95 0.70
C ALA A 144 11.57 -26.32 -0.37
N GLN A 145 11.08 -27.16 -1.29
CA GLN A 145 10.52 -26.83 -2.61
C GLN A 145 9.31 -25.88 -2.62
N THR A 146 9.31 -25.00 -3.61
CA THR A 146 8.34 -23.91 -3.86
C THR A 146 6.95 -24.37 -4.31
N THR A 147 6.82 -25.58 -4.84
CA THR A 147 5.59 -26.06 -5.50
C THR A 147 4.48 -26.41 -4.51
N GLU A 148 4.82 -27.02 -3.36
CA GLU A 148 3.84 -27.39 -2.35
C GLU A 148 3.18 -26.15 -1.72
N TYR A 149 3.95 -25.07 -1.57
CA TYR A 149 3.44 -23.80 -1.06
C TYR A 149 2.45 -23.13 -2.02
N GLU A 150 2.73 -23.16 -3.33
CA GLU A 150 1.79 -22.64 -4.33
C GLU A 150 0.47 -23.40 -4.31
N GLU A 151 0.53 -24.73 -4.22
CA GLU A 151 -0.66 -25.57 -4.09
C GLU A 151 -1.43 -25.26 -2.81
N GLN A 152 -0.74 -25.05 -1.68
CA GLN A 152 -1.35 -24.66 -0.40
C GLN A 152 -2.02 -23.28 -0.48
N LEU A 153 -1.35 -22.27 -1.04
CA LEU A 153 -1.93 -20.93 -1.24
C LEU A 153 -3.16 -20.98 -2.15
N LYS A 154 -3.10 -21.78 -3.22
CA LYS A 154 -4.24 -22.01 -4.09
C LYS A 154 -5.40 -22.68 -3.35
N TRP A 155 -5.12 -23.69 -2.53
CA TRP A 155 -6.12 -24.35 -1.69
C TRP A 155 -6.78 -23.39 -0.70
N ILE A 156 -5.98 -22.56 -0.02
CA ILE A 156 -6.48 -21.53 0.92
C ILE A 156 -7.37 -20.54 0.18
N SER A 157 -6.91 -20.04 -0.98
CA SER A 157 -7.65 -19.09 -1.80
C SER A 157 -8.99 -19.64 -2.26
N LEU A 158 -9.01 -20.89 -2.79
CA LEU A 158 -10.25 -21.55 -3.21
C LEU A 158 -11.19 -21.84 -2.04
N THR A 159 -10.65 -22.24 -0.88
CA THR A 159 -11.44 -22.52 0.32
C THR A 159 -12.10 -21.25 0.87
N CYS A 160 -11.39 -20.13 0.80
CA CYS A 160 -11.89 -18.85 1.28
C CYS A 160 -12.72 -18.07 0.25
N LEU A 161 -12.87 -18.58 -0.98
CA LEU A 161 -13.49 -17.85 -2.09
C LEU A 161 -14.92 -17.39 -1.78
N ASP A 162 -15.76 -18.29 -1.30
CA ASP A 162 -17.16 -17.95 -0.99
C ASP A 162 -17.26 -16.91 0.13
N LEU A 163 -16.38 -17.00 1.13
CA LEU A 163 -16.32 -16.03 2.22
C LEU A 163 -15.78 -14.67 1.74
N PHE A 164 -14.85 -14.66 0.79
CA PHE A 164 -14.37 -13.45 0.15
C PHE A 164 -15.47 -12.77 -0.68
N LEU A 165 -16.25 -13.54 -1.45
CA LEU A 165 -17.41 -13.01 -2.17
C LEU A 165 -18.46 -12.43 -1.23
N LEU A 166 -18.66 -13.05 -0.07
CA LEU A 166 -19.52 -12.52 0.98
C LEU A 166 -18.96 -11.23 1.59
N LEU A 167 -17.64 -11.15 1.85
CA LEU A 167 -17.00 -9.92 2.31
C LEU A 167 -17.18 -8.78 1.29
N LEU A 168 -17.00 -9.06 0.00
CA LEU A 168 -17.20 -8.07 -1.06
C LEU A 168 -18.65 -7.60 -1.15
N SER A 169 -19.64 -8.50 -0.99
CA SER A 169 -21.05 -8.11 -1.03
C SER A 169 -21.43 -7.20 0.14
N PHE A 170 -20.90 -7.46 1.34
CA PHE A 170 -21.08 -6.57 2.51
C PHE A 170 -20.33 -5.25 2.35
N ALA A 171 -19.13 -5.27 1.77
CA ALA A 171 -18.35 -4.05 1.54
C ALA A 171 -19.00 -3.12 0.50
N ASN A 172 -19.81 -3.68 -0.41
CA ASN A 172 -20.56 -2.95 -1.44
C ASN A 172 -21.97 -2.52 -0.98
N ASP A 173 -22.45 -2.96 0.18
CA ASP A 173 -23.76 -2.54 0.70
C ASP A 173 -23.65 -1.16 1.39
N ASP A 174 -24.44 -0.20 0.90
CA ASP A 174 -24.55 1.18 1.42
C ASP A 174 -25.35 1.27 2.74
N SER A 175 -25.94 0.16 3.19
CA SER A 175 -26.50 0.10 4.54
C SER A 175 -25.40 0.51 5.53
N HIS A 176 -25.69 1.44 6.45
CA HIS A 176 -24.72 2.21 7.28
C HIS A 176 -23.97 1.36 8.34
N HIS A 177 -23.73 0.11 8.02
CA HIS A 177 -23.67 -1.04 8.89
C HIS A 177 -22.65 -2.02 8.27
N ARG A 178 -21.42 -1.53 8.05
CA ARG A 178 -20.24 -2.36 7.78
C ARG A 178 -19.93 -3.19 9.03
N TYR A 179 -20.69 -4.26 9.24
CA TYR A 179 -20.59 -5.12 10.42
C TYR A 179 -19.53 -6.22 10.29
N PHE A 180 -18.81 -6.29 9.17
CA PHE A 180 -17.84 -7.35 8.92
C PHE A 180 -16.60 -6.81 8.21
N TRP A 181 -15.48 -6.78 8.92
CA TRP A 181 -14.17 -6.36 8.43
C TRP A 181 -13.27 -7.57 8.15
N LEU A 182 -12.19 -7.36 7.41
CA LEU A 182 -11.18 -8.42 7.18
C LEU A 182 -10.62 -9.00 8.49
N LYS A 183 -10.52 -8.19 9.55
CA LYS A 183 -10.16 -8.66 10.89
C LYS A 183 -11.21 -9.60 11.52
N ASP A 184 -12.49 -9.36 11.26
CA ASP A 184 -13.58 -10.20 11.75
C ASP A 184 -13.59 -11.53 10.96
N PHE A 185 -13.27 -11.46 9.67
CA PHE A 185 -12.98 -12.63 8.84
C PHE A 185 -11.80 -13.45 9.36
N ALA A 186 -10.68 -12.81 9.69
CA ALA A 186 -9.52 -13.49 10.27
C ALA A 186 -9.87 -14.20 11.60
N ALA A 187 -10.70 -13.58 12.43
CA ALA A 187 -11.21 -14.19 13.66
C ALA A 187 -12.08 -15.44 13.40
N CYS A 188 -12.92 -15.41 12.36
CA CYS A 188 -13.71 -16.59 11.95
C CYS A 188 -12.80 -17.76 11.54
N LEU A 189 -11.74 -17.51 10.77
CA LEU A 189 -10.80 -18.55 10.33
C LEU A 189 -10.07 -19.22 11.51
N ASN A 190 -9.65 -18.42 12.51
CA ASN A 190 -9.02 -18.94 13.72
C ASN A 190 -9.95 -19.81 14.58
N THR A 191 -11.26 -19.66 14.43
CA THR A 191 -12.25 -20.45 15.19
C THR A 191 -12.48 -21.81 14.53
N ILE A 192 -12.39 -21.88 13.20
CA ILE A 192 -12.56 -23.13 12.43
C ILE A 192 -11.36 -24.07 12.64
N SER A 193 -10.15 -23.53 12.79
CA SER A 193 -8.94 -24.32 13.06
C SER A 193 -8.90 -24.94 14.46
N CYS A 194 -9.65 -24.42 15.44
CA CYS A 194 -9.74 -25.01 16.78
C CYS A 194 -10.73 -26.18 16.91
N HIS A 195 -11.60 -26.41 15.92
CA HIS A 195 -12.64 -27.45 15.99
C HIS A 195 -12.36 -28.68 15.11
N THR A 196 -11.18 -28.74 14.47
CA THR A 196 -10.80 -29.83 13.56
C THR A 196 -9.51 -30.55 13.96
N LEU A 197 -9.22 -30.63 15.26
CA LEU A 197 -8.24 -31.53 15.87
C LEU A 197 -8.88 -32.36 16.98
#